data_AF-B8HI00-F1
#
_entry.id   AF-B8HI00-F1
#
_cell.length_a   1.000
_cell.length_b   1.000
_cell.length_c   1.000
_cell.angle_alpha   90.00
_cell.angle_beta   90.00
_cell.angle_gamma   90.00
#
_symmetry.space_group_name_H-M   'P 1'
#
loop_
_entity.id
_entity.type
_entity.pdbx_description
1 polymer ?
#
loop_
_entity_poly.entity_id
_entity_poly.type
_entity_poly.pdbx_seq_one_letter_code
_entity_poly.pdbx_strand_id
1 'polypeptide(L)'
;MSTKIYNGFRLAEGTDLDAFKSKVRDVIDPLRDQEDIKLLAIETAKYVDSRWLAGDPILPGTAAAAYAQWAEAQSKMSVYDYDHDLNRFELSIGTDPGTGSIMIIARAENHVLLDAFEALPEVEEYGYWDNNDSYPEGVTRADWKIREAAWDRTLPGPRFSDSMDTWVLRDTVEIREEQRSVESFLPHIPDSEDRARSAGLDAYGDYLFRDQGIEVMKAVNHVVFGRGVSVRPVIDTIASYLPALTVELLTEGSHGAVIAEGYRGAVKAACAALYEQDKSELARKD
;
A
#
# COMPACT_ATOMS: atom_id res chain seq x y z
N MET A 1 -24.55 7.32 19.15
CA MET A 1 -23.70 7.08 17.97
C MET A 1 -23.01 5.75 18.21
N SER A 2 -22.93 4.86 17.21
CA SER A 2 -22.11 3.66 17.32
C SER A 2 -20.65 4.10 17.16
N THR A 3 -19.98 4.40 18.26
CA THR A 3 -18.58 4.80 18.26
C THR A 3 -17.72 3.54 18.18
N LYS A 4 -16.98 3.37 17.09
CA LYS A 4 -16.06 2.25 16.87
C LYS A 4 -14.67 2.79 16.61
N ILE A 5 -13.77 2.52 17.54
CA ILE A 5 -12.39 3.00 17.61
C ILE A 5 -11.54 1.76 17.82
N TYR A 6 -11.20 1.09 16.72
CA TYR A 6 -10.37 -0.11 16.76
C TYR A 6 -8.92 0.24 17.06
N ASN A 7 -8.40 1.28 16.41
CA ASN A 7 -7.01 1.74 16.59
C ASN A 7 -6.92 2.84 17.65
N GLY A 8 -7.60 2.63 18.78
CA GLY A 8 -7.60 3.53 19.92
C GLY A 8 -6.53 3.15 20.92
N PHE A 9 -5.78 4.13 21.42
CA PHE A 9 -4.67 3.94 22.34
C PHE A 9 -4.73 4.97 23.47
N ARG A 10 -4.06 4.63 24.57
CA ARG A 10 -3.83 5.53 25.70
C ARG A 10 -2.34 5.58 25.98
N LEU A 11 -1.82 6.78 26.26
CA LEU A 11 -0.44 6.91 26.73
C LEU A 11 -0.33 6.70 28.24
N ALA A 12 0.81 6.17 28.67
CA ALA A 12 1.15 6.05 30.08
C ALA A 12 1.05 7.41 30.82
N GLU A 13 0.66 7.37 32.09
CA GLU A 13 0.51 8.57 32.91
C GLU A 13 1.83 9.35 33.00
N GLY A 14 1.76 10.68 32.86
CA GLY A 14 2.93 11.56 32.91
C GLY A 14 3.78 11.58 31.64
N THR A 15 3.35 10.95 30.55
CA THR A 15 4.05 11.02 29.26
C THR A 15 4.14 12.46 28.76
N ASP A 16 5.36 12.93 28.51
CA ASP A 16 5.62 14.18 27.80
C ASP A 16 5.34 13.96 26.31
N LEU A 17 4.33 14.69 25.79
CA LEU A 17 3.85 14.48 24.43
C LEU A 17 4.88 14.84 23.36
N ASP A 18 5.71 15.85 23.58
CA ASP A 18 6.70 16.27 22.60
C ASP A 18 7.89 15.30 22.58
N ALA A 19 8.32 14.84 23.75
CA ALA A 19 9.32 13.78 23.86
C ALA A 19 8.80 12.46 23.25
N PHE A 20 7.52 12.13 23.48
CA PHE A 20 6.89 10.96 22.87
C PHE A 20 6.86 11.06 21.35
N LYS A 21 6.42 12.18 20.77
CA LYS A 21 6.44 12.39 19.31
C LYS A 21 7.85 12.26 18.73
N SER A 22 8.88 12.74 19.43
CA SER A 22 10.28 12.54 19.01
C SER A 22 10.65 11.06 19.02
N LYS A 23 10.28 10.32 20.07
CA LYS A 23 10.53 8.87 20.15
C LYS A 23 9.82 8.09 19.05
N VAL A 24 8.57 8.47 18.74
CA VAL A 24 7.81 7.90 17.61
C VAL A 24 8.57 8.11 16.30
N ARG A 25 9.13 9.31 16.06
CA ARG A 25 10.00 9.56 14.89
C ARG A 25 11.20 8.63 14.86
N ASP A 26 11.93 8.55 15.97
CA ASP A 26 13.16 7.74 16.05
C ASP A 26 12.91 6.25 15.75
N VAL A 27 11.72 5.73 16.07
CA VAL A 27 11.34 4.34 15.81
C VAL A 27 10.73 4.15 14.42
N ILE A 28 9.84 5.04 13.99
CA ILE A 28 9.05 4.84 12.77
C ILE A 28 9.76 5.35 11.52
N ASP A 29 10.50 6.47 11.59
CA ASP A 29 11.16 7.04 10.39
C ASP A 29 12.09 6.03 9.70
N PRO A 30 12.94 5.24 10.40
CA PRO A 30 13.78 4.24 9.74
C PRO A 30 13.01 3.10 9.06
N LEU A 31 11.87 2.68 9.64
CA LEU A 31 11.02 1.64 9.07
C LEU A 31 10.31 2.18 7.84
N ARG A 32 9.76 3.38 7.95
CA ARG A 32 9.14 4.08 6.83
C ARG A 32 10.11 4.31 5.68
N ASP A 33 11.35 4.71 5.98
CA ASP A 33 12.42 4.87 4.99
C ASP A 33 12.67 3.56 4.22
N GLN A 34 12.61 2.40 4.88
CA GLN A 34 12.72 1.09 4.22
C GLN A 34 11.50 0.76 3.35
N GLU A 35 10.30 1.09 3.82
CA GLU A 35 9.05 0.86 3.07
C GLU A 35 8.94 1.80 1.85
N ASP A 36 9.41 3.04 1.95
CA ASP A 36 9.50 4.01 0.84
C ASP A 36 10.47 3.49 -0.24
N ILE A 37 11.60 2.89 0.15
CA ILE A 37 12.55 2.26 -0.78
C ILE A 37 11.91 1.07 -1.52
N LYS A 38 11.17 0.21 -0.80
CA LYS A 38 10.45 -0.92 -1.42
C LYS A 38 9.41 -0.44 -2.43
N LEU A 39 8.66 0.61 -2.09
CA LEU A 39 7.69 1.20 -3.00
C LEU A 39 8.36 1.73 -4.28
N LEU A 40 9.48 2.45 -4.15
CA LEU A 40 10.25 2.91 -5.29
C LEU A 40 10.77 1.75 -6.16
N ALA A 41 11.19 0.65 -5.53
CA ALA A 41 11.64 -0.54 -6.24
C ALA A 41 10.52 -1.18 -7.09
N ILE A 42 9.32 -1.28 -6.51
CA ILE A 42 8.11 -1.77 -7.19
C ILE A 42 7.74 -0.87 -8.37
N GLU A 43 7.66 0.45 -8.15
CA GLU A 43 7.29 1.41 -9.19
C GLU A 43 8.34 1.47 -10.31
N THR A 44 9.62 1.34 -9.98
CA THR A 44 10.70 1.23 -10.97
C THR A 44 10.57 -0.04 -11.80
N ALA A 45 10.29 -1.19 -11.17
CA ALA A 45 10.08 -2.44 -11.89
C ALA A 45 8.89 -2.35 -12.84
N LYS A 46 7.74 -1.84 -12.37
CA LYS A 46 6.54 -1.62 -13.21
C LYS A 46 6.83 -0.68 -14.38
N TYR A 47 7.59 0.39 -14.15
CA TYR A 47 7.96 1.33 -15.21
C TYR A 47 8.83 0.65 -16.27
N VAL A 48 9.86 -0.10 -15.88
CA VAL A 48 10.72 -0.83 -16.81
C VAL A 48 9.91 -1.88 -17.57
N ASP A 49 9.13 -2.68 -16.85
CA ASP A 49 8.36 -3.78 -17.42
C ASP A 49 7.32 -3.26 -18.41
N SER A 50 6.56 -2.22 -18.07
CA SER A 50 5.58 -1.64 -18.99
C SER A 50 6.21 -1.15 -20.29
N ARG A 51 7.35 -0.45 -20.23
CA ARG A 51 8.09 -0.02 -21.43
C ARG A 51 8.63 -1.21 -22.22
N TRP A 52 9.25 -2.16 -21.53
CA TRP A 52 9.84 -3.34 -22.15
C TRP A 52 8.78 -4.16 -22.90
N LEU A 53 7.63 -4.41 -22.26
CA LEU A 53 6.51 -5.15 -22.85
C LEU A 53 5.80 -4.35 -23.96
N ALA A 54 5.83 -3.02 -23.88
CA ALA A 54 5.47 -2.14 -24.99
C ALA A 54 6.52 -2.13 -26.12
N GLY A 55 7.66 -2.81 -26.00
CA GLY A 55 8.72 -2.78 -27.00
C GLY A 55 9.38 -1.41 -27.12
N ASP A 56 9.19 -0.54 -26.13
CA ASP A 56 9.85 0.75 -26.04
C ASP A 56 11.24 0.56 -25.42
N PRO A 57 12.24 1.36 -25.84
CA PRO A 57 13.55 1.31 -25.22
C PRO A 57 13.48 1.76 -23.77
N ILE A 58 14.33 1.15 -22.93
CA ILE A 58 14.60 1.62 -21.57
C ILE A 58 15.63 2.73 -21.67
N LEU A 59 15.29 3.91 -21.18
CA LEU A 59 16.14 5.10 -21.29
C LEU A 59 17.15 5.16 -20.12
N PRO A 60 18.30 5.81 -20.29
CA PRO A 60 19.18 6.13 -19.16
C PRO A 60 18.42 6.88 -18.06
N GLY A 61 18.79 6.64 -16.80
CA GLY A 61 18.13 7.28 -15.65
C GLY A 61 16.69 6.85 -15.42
N THR A 62 16.34 5.61 -15.79
CA THR A 62 14.97 5.08 -15.65
C THR A 62 14.46 5.13 -14.21
N ALA A 63 15.33 4.91 -13.23
CA ALA A 63 14.98 5.04 -11.80
C ALA A 63 14.45 6.45 -11.45
N ALA A 64 15.13 7.49 -11.92
CA ALA A 64 14.72 8.87 -11.70
C ALA A 64 13.41 9.19 -12.44
N ALA A 65 13.22 8.63 -13.63
CA ALA A 65 11.98 8.78 -14.38
C ALA A 65 10.79 8.08 -13.70
N ALA A 66 11.00 6.87 -13.16
CA ALA A 66 9.99 6.14 -12.40
C ALA A 66 9.58 6.91 -11.14
N TYR A 67 10.56 7.43 -10.38
CA TYR A 67 10.28 8.30 -9.24
C TYR A 67 9.50 9.55 -9.64
N ALA A 68 9.91 10.24 -10.71
CA ALA A 68 9.23 11.46 -11.16
C ALA A 68 7.77 11.21 -11.56
N GLN A 69 7.50 10.10 -12.27
CA GLN A 69 6.14 9.71 -12.63
C GLN A 69 5.30 9.38 -11.40
N TRP A 70 5.86 8.62 -10.45
CA TRP A 70 5.17 8.30 -9.20
C TRP A 70 4.89 9.55 -8.36
N ALA A 71 5.87 10.44 -8.20
CA ALA A 71 5.71 11.69 -7.47
C ALA A 71 4.67 12.61 -8.13
N GLU A 72 4.64 12.67 -9.46
CA GLU A 72 3.60 13.39 -10.20
C GLU A 72 2.21 12.77 -9.95
N ALA A 73 2.09 11.44 -9.97
CA ALA A 73 0.83 10.75 -9.67
C ALA A 73 0.34 11.05 -8.25
N GLN A 74 1.24 10.98 -7.25
CA GLN A 74 0.93 11.32 -5.85
C GLN A 74 0.47 12.77 -5.70
N SER A 75 1.10 13.72 -6.40
CA SER A 75 0.72 15.14 -6.37
C SER A 75 -0.69 15.44 -6.90
N LYS A 76 -1.26 14.52 -7.70
CA LYS A 76 -2.61 14.64 -8.27
C LYS A 76 -3.68 13.99 -7.39
N MET A 77 -3.28 13.16 -6.42
CA MET A 77 -4.20 12.49 -5.50
C MET A 77 -4.61 13.44 -4.38
N SER A 78 -5.83 13.24 -3.86
CA SER A 78 -6.25 13.87 -2.62
C SER A 78 -5.43 13.31 -1.46
N VAL A 79 -5.11 14.14 -0.48
CA VAL A 79 -4.52 13.67 0.80
C VAL A 79 -5.44 12.73 1.58
N TYR A 80 -6.68 12.55 1.14
CA TYR A 80 -7.66 11.61 1.70
C TYR A 80 -7.82 10.33 0.88
N ASP A 81 -7.18 10.23 -0.29
CA ASP A 81 -7.20 9.02 -1.10
C ASP A 81 -6.37 7.92 -0.42
N TYR A 82 -6.86 6.67 -0.47
CA TYR A 82 -6.18 5.52 0.14
C TYR A 82 -4.78 5.27 -0.45
N ASP A 83 -4.59 5.62 -1.73
CA ASP A 83 -3.33 5.43 -2.44
C ASP A 83 -2.34 6.60 -2.25
N HIS A 84 -2.77 7.68 -1.58
CA HIS A 84 -1.92 8.83 -1.30
C HIS A 84 -1.05 8.57 -0.05
N ASP A 85 0.28 8.55 -0.23
CA ASP A 85 1.27 8.22 0.81
C ASP A 85 0.97 6.88 1.51
N LEU A 86 1.22 5.76 0.82
CA LEU A 86 1.00 4.40 1.38
C LEU A 86 1.73 4.15 2.71
N ASN A 87 2.79 4.90 2.97
CA ASN A 87 3.56 4.83 4.22
C ASN A 87 3.27 6.04 5.13
N ARG A 88 2.09 6.66 5.03
CA ARG A 88 1.63 7.69 5.94
C ARG A 88 1.40 7.13 7.33
N PHE A 89 1.88 7.87 8.32
CA PHE A 89 1.62 7.60 9.72
C PHE A 89 1.07 8.86 10.39
N GLU A 90 -0.11 8.74 10.99
CA GLU A 90 -0.85 9.85 11.59
C GLU A 90 -1.38 9.47 12.97
N LEU A 91 -1.33 10.43 13.89
CA LEU A 91 -1.92 10.34 15.22
C LEU A 91 -2.95 11.45 15.37
N SER A 92 -4.20 11.09 15.67
CA SER A 92 -5.15 12.02 16.29
C SER A 92 -4.98 11.94 17.79
N ILE A 93 -4.71 13.07 18.44
CA ILE A 93 -4.29 13.14 19.85
C ILE A 93 -5.26 14.03 20.62
N GLY A 94 -5.82 13.51 21.69
CA GLY A 94 -6.75 14.23 22.56
C GLY A 94 -6.47 13.93 24.02
N THR A 95 -7.01 14.74 24.91
CA THR A 95 -6.90 14.52 26.35
C THR A 95 -8.28 14.19 26.89
N ASP A 96 -8.41 13.09 27.66
CA ASP A 96 -9.63 12.82 28.42
C ASP A 96 -9.74 13.84 29.56
N PRO A 97 -10.72 14.77 29.55
CA PRO A 97 -10.85 15.80 30.58
C PRO A 97 -11.19 15.23 31.97
N GLY A 98 -11.67 13.98 32.06
CA GLY A 98 -12.00 13.34 33.32
C GLY A 98 -10.79 12.76 34.07
N THR A 99 -9.77 12.31 33.33
CA THR A 99 -8.61 11.61 33.90
C THR A 99 -7.28 12.29 33.61
N GLY A 100 -7.23 13.21 32.65
CA GLY A 100 -6.00 13.79 32.13
C GLY A 100 -5.19 12.84 31.24
N SER A 101 -5.69 11.63 30.96
CA SER A 101 -5.00 10.67 30.08
C SER A 101 -4.95 11.18 28.65
N ILE A 102 -3.80 10.99 27.99
CA ILE A 102 -3.67 11.26 26.56
C ILE A 102 -4.20 10.06 25.79
N MET A 103 -5.17 10.32 24.93
CA MET A 103 -5.88 9.36 24.09
C MET A 103 -5.42 9.57 22.64
N ILE A 104 -5.17 8.48 21.93
CA ILE A 104 -4.65 8.50 20.57
C ILE A 104 -5.51 7.62 19.67
N ILE A 105 -5.79 8.10 18.46
CA ILE A 105 -6.22 7.25 17.35
C ILE A 105 -5.07 7.22 16.36
N ALA A 106 -4.46 6.05 16.16
CA ALA A 106 -3.37 5.88 15.20
C ALA A 106 -3.92 5.43 13.85
N ARG A 107 -3.39 6.02 12.77
CA ARG A 107 -3.72 5.64 11.40
C ARG A 107 -2.44 5.43 10.60
N ALA A 108 -2.32 4.24 10.03
CA ALA A 108 -1.35 3.88 9.02
C ALA A 108 -1.96 2.81 8.12
N GLU A 109 -1.74 2.91 6.80
CA GLU A 109 -2.11 1.84 5.87
C GLU A 109 -1.08 0.71 5.90
N ASN A 110 0.19 1.05 6.17
CA ASN A 110 1.27 0.08 6.35
C ASN A 110 1.33 -0.42 7.81
N HIS A 111 0.95 -1.68 8.01
CA HIS A 111 0.94 -2.35 9.32
C HIS A 111 2.32 -2.37 10.00
N VAL A 112 3.43 -2.40 9.26
CA VAL A 112 4.78 -2.36 9.85
C VAL A 112 4.98 -1.11 10.72
N LEU A 113 4.41 0.03 10.30
CA LEU A 113 4.50 1.28 11.03
C LEU A 113 3.59 1.29 12.26
N LEU A 114 2.39 0.70 12.13
CA LEU A 114 1.44 0.58 13.23
C LEU A 114 1.96 -0.38 14.30
N ASP A 115 2.45 -1.55 13.92
CA ASP A 115 3.03 -2.55 14.83
C ASP A 115 4.21 -1.95 15.63
N ALA A 116 5.05 -1.15 14.97
CA ALA A 116 6.17 -0.47 15.62
C ALA A 116 5.72 0.60 16.64
N PHE A 117 4.63 1.30 16.35
CA PHE A 117 4.01 2.23 17.29
C PHE A 117 3.41 1.49 18.49
N GLU A 118 2.67 0.41 18.25
CA GLU A 118 2.04 -0.41 19.29
C GLU A 118 3.06 -1.08 20.22
N ALA A 119 4.27 -1.33 19.73
CA ALA A 119 5.37 -1.89 20.52
C ALA A 119 6.03 -0.87 21.48
N LEU A 120 5.68 0.43 21.41
CA LEU A 120 6.23 1.44 22.32
C LEU A 120 5.69 1.21 23.75
N PRO A 121 6.56 1.19 24.78
CA PRO A 121 6.13 0.88 26.15
C PRO A 121 5.18 1.92 26.77
N GLU A 122 5.13 3.12 26.21
CA GLU A 122 4.18 4.17 26.59
C GLU A 122 2.78 3.97 25.99
N VAL A 123 2.63 3.11 24.98
CA VAL A 123 1.39 2.89 24.24
C VAL A 123 0.65 1.69 24.81
N GLU A 124 -0.60 1.91 25.22
CA GLU A 124 -1.53 0.86 25.63
C GLU A 124 -2.70 0.81 24.65
N GLU A 125 -3.02 -0.40 24.15
CA GLU A 125 -4.23 -0.62 23.37
C GLU A 125 -5.47 -0.28 24.22
N TYR A 126 -6.22 0.71 23.77
CA TYR A 126 -7.33 1.30 24.50
C TYR A 126 -8.52 1.57 23.59
N GLY A 127 -8.73 0.71 22.58
CA GLY A 127 -9.86 0.77 21.66
C GLY A 127 -11.22 0.58 22.34
N TYR A 128 -12.29 0.99 21.65
CA TYR A 128 -13.68 0.81 22.07
C TYR A 128 -14.62 0.60 20.87
N TRP A 129 -15.58 -0.30 20.99
CA TRP A 129 -16.67 -0.48 20.03
C TRP A 129 -17.95 -0.97 20.72
N ASP A 130 -19.11 -0.50 20.26
CA ASP A 130 -20.41 -0.82 20.85
C ASP A 130 -21.10 -2.08 20.27
N ASN A 131 -20.34 -2.98 19.63
CA ASN A 131 -20.90 -4.23 19.12
C ASN A 131 -21.38 -5.11 20.30
N ASN A 132 -22.60 -5.65 20.21
CA ASN A 132 -23.24 -6.46 21.26
C ASN A 132 -22.48 -7.73 21.69
N ASP A 133 -21.40 -8.13 21.01
CA ASP A 133 -20.92 -9.51 21.07
C ASP A 133 -19.56 -9.77 21.74
N SER A 134 -18.66 -8.79 21.96
CA SER A 134 -17.41 -9.07 22.69
C SER A 134 -16.55 -7.84 22.92
N TYR A 135 -15.99 -7.72 24.13
CA TYR A 135 -14.80 -6.92 24.43
C TYR A 135 -13.54 -7.81 24.33
N PRO A 136 -12.32 -7.24 24.20
CA PRO A 136 -11.08 -8.01 24.06
C PRO A 136 -10.85 -9.03 25.18
N GLU A 137 -10.08 -10.08 24.89
CA GLU A 137 -9.67 -11.07 25.89
C GLU A 137 -8.93 -10.38 27.05
N GLY A 138 -9.27 -10.74 28.29
CA GLY A 138 -8.65 -10.16 29.49
C GLY A 138 -9.19 -8.78 29.91
N VAL A 139 -10.02 -8.13 29.10
CA VAL A 139 -10.70 -6.88 29.49
C VAL A 139 -12.02 -7.22 30.18
N THR A 140 -12.34 -6.61 31.32
CA THR A 140 -13.64 -6.86 31.95
C THR A 140 -14.72 -5.94 31.37
N ARG A 141 -15.99 -6.31 31.53
CA ARG A 141 -17.11 -5.40 31.18
C ARG A 141 -17.03 -4.05 31.91
N ALA A 142 -16.53 -4.03 33.14
CA ALA A 142 -16.36 -2.80 33.90
C ALA A 142 -15.28 -1.91 33.25
N ASP A 143 -14.14 -2.49 32.90
CA ASP A 143 -13.07 -1.77 32.19
C ASP A 143 -13.56 -1.27 30.83
N TRP A 144 -14.33 -2.08 30.11
CA TRP A 144 -14.93 -1.67 28.82
C TRP A 144 -15.83 -0.44 28.95
N LYS A 145 -16.60 -0.35 30.04
CA LYS A 145 -17.42 0.84 30.36
C LYS A 145 -16.57 2.05 30.76
N ILE A 146 -15.41 1.83 31.38
CA ILE A 146 -14.45 2.91 31.64
C ILE A 146 -13.87 3.44 30.31
N ARG A 147 -13.54 2.54 29.36
CA ARG A 147 -13.06 2.92 28.02
C ARG A 147 -14.12 3.72 27.24
N GLU A 148 -15.36 3.23 27.21
CA GLU A 148 -16.51 3.95 26.62
C GLU A 148 -16.60 5.38 27.15
N ALA A 149 -16.64 5.52 28.48
CA ALA A 149 -16.80 6.83 29.11
C ALA A 149 -15.60 7.75 28.85
N ALA A 150 -14.38 7.22 28.74
CA ALA A 150 -13.20 8.01 28.37
C ALA A 150 -13.33 8.53 26.94
N TRP A 151 -13.65 7.65 25.98
CA TRP A 151 -13.82 8.05 24.59
C TRP A 151 -14.98 9.02 24.38
N ASP A 152 -16.10 8.86 25.07
CA ASP A 152 -17.23 9.80 25.02
C ASP A 152 -16.84 11.21 25.50
N ARG A 153 -15.94 11.30 26.49
CA ARG A 153 -15.43 12.60 26.98
C ARG A 153 -14.39 13.20 26.05
N THR A 154 -13.54 12.38 25.45
CA THR A 154 -12.52 12.83 24.49
C THR A 154 -13.14 13.22 23.13
N LEU A 155 -14.22 12.56 22.72
CA LEU A 155 -14.89 12.73 21.43
C LEU A 155 -16.37 13.13 21.59
N PRO A 156 -16.66 14.32 22.16
CA PRO A 156 -18.04 14.77 22.33
C PRO A 156 -18.75 15.11 21.00
N GLY A 157 -17.97 15.32 19.94
CA GLY A 157 -18.45 15.70 18.61
C GLY A 157 -18.66 14.52 17.65
N PRO A 158 -19.28 14.76 16.49
CA PRO A 158 -19.49 13.74 15.47
C PRO A 158 -18.21 13.35 14.72
N ARG A 159 -17.12 14.13 14.84
CA ARG A 159 -15.83 13.87 14.19
C ARG A 159 -14.70 14.02 15.18
N PHE A 160 -13.70 13.15 15.10
CA PHE A 160 -12.50 13.25 15.93
C PHE A 160 -11.70 14.53 15.66
N SER A 161 -11.73 15.02 14.41
CA SER A 161 -11.12 16.30 14.03
C SER A 161 -11.67 17.51 14.80
N ASP A 162 -12.85 17.37 15.40
CA ASP A 162 -13.47 18.47 16.17
C ASP A 162 -12.95 18.52 17.62
N SER A 163 -12.20 17.51 18.07
CA SER A 163 -11.84 17.34 19.49
C SER A 163 -10.41 16.82 19.73
N MET A 164 -9.68 16.45 18.68
CA MET A 164 -8.31 15.94 18.75
C MET A 164 -7.41 16.70 17.78
N ASP A 165 -6.18 16.98 18.22
CA ASP A 165 -5.13 17.53 17.38
C ASP A 165 -4.56 16.43 16.47
N THR A 166 -4.35 16.75 15.20
CA THR A 166 -3.72 15.81 14.25
C THR A 166 -2.23 16.07 14.17
N TRP A 167 -1.43 15.02 14.35
CA TRP A 167 0.00 15.02 14.12
C TRP A 167 0.33 14.00 13.04
N VAL A 168 1.02 14.45 11.99
CA VAL A 168 1.47 13.59 10.89
C VAL A 168 2.99 13.48 10.95
N LEU A 169 3.52 12.29 10.72
CA LEU A 169 4.96 12.05 10.73
C LEU A 169 5.68 12.87 9.63
N ARG A 170 5.10 12.96 8.43
CA ARG A 170 5.55 13.81 7.32
C ARG A 170 4.34 14.29 6.53
N ASP A 171 4.31 15.57 6.19
CA ASP A 171 3.17 16.18 5.47
C ASP A 171 3.20 15.97 3.94
N THR A 172 4.32 15.49 3.41
CA THR A 172 4.54 15.30 1.97
C THR A 172 4.98 13.88 1.67
N VAL A 173 4.92 13.47 0.42
CA VAL A 173 5.50 12.23 -0.08
C VAL A 173 6.87 12.55 -0.67
N GLU A 174 7.94 12.41 0.11
CA GLU A 174 9.30 12.71 -0.34
C GLU A 174 10.27 11.61 0.07
N ILE A 175 10.62 10.76 -0.90
CA ILE A 175 11.75 9.83 -0.78
C ILE A 175 13.03 10.66 -0.84
N ARG A 176 13.94 10.52 0.12
CA ARG A 176 15.17 11.32 0.18
C ARG A 176 16.11 11.00 -0.98
N GLU A 177 16.97 11.93 -1.35
CA GLU A 177 17.86 11.79 -2.52
C GLU A 177 18.76 10.55 -2.42
N GLU A 178 19.29 10.26 -1.23
CA GLU A 178 20.13 9.08 -0.97
C GLU A 178 19.40 7.75 -1.19
N GLN A 179 18.08 7.72 -0.93
CA GLN A 179 17.22 6.55 -1.11
C GLN A 179 16.83 6.33 -2.59
N ARG A 180 16.99 7.35 -3.45
CA ARG A 180 16.67 7.28 -4.88
C ARG A 180 17.81 6.64 -5.71
N SER A 181 18.94 6.32 -5.09
CA SER A 181 20.03 5.61 -5.78
C SER A 181 19.63 4.20 -6.19
N VAL A 182 20.09 3.75 -7.35
CA VAL A 182 19.78 2.39 -7.85
C VAL A 182 20.28 1.34 -6.87
N GLU A 183 21.45 1.57 -6.28
CA GLU A 183 22.05 0.70 -5.28
C GLU A 183 21.18 0.55 -4.03
N SER A 184 20.41 1.59 -3.65
CA SER A 184 19.56 1.55 -2.47
C SER A 184 18.33 0.68 -2.66
N PHE A 185 17.63 0.78 -3.80
CA PHE A 185 16.37 0.07 -4.02
C PHE A 185 16.51 -1.24 -4.81
N LEU A 186 17.63 -1.48 -5.51
CA LEU A 186 17.86 -2.72 -6.26
C LEU A 186 17.64 -4.01 -5.45
N PRO A 187 18.10 -4.11 -4.18
CA PRO A 187 17.84 -5.30 -3.35
C PRO A 187 16.37 -5.54 -3.03
N HIS A 188 15.51 -4.54 -3.23
CA HIS A 188 14.08 -4.55 -2.95
C HIS A 188 13.23 -4.72 -4.21
N ILE A 189 13.84 -4.81 -5.39
CA ILE A 189 13.12 -5.05 -6.64
C ILE A 189 12.42 -6.42 -6.55
N PRO A 190 11.12 -6.51 -6.85
CA PRO A 190 10.43 -7.79 -6.88
C PRO A 190 11.10 -8.77 -7.84
N ASP A 191 11.09 -10.05 -7.51
CA ASP A 191 11.71 -11.05 -8.37
C ASP A 191 10.98 -11.19 -9.71
N SER A 192 11.56 -11.95 -10.63
CA SER A 192 10.99 -12.14 -11.97
C SER A 192 9.60 -12.78 -11.94
N GLU A 193 9.31 -13.63 -10.95
CA GLU A 193 8.01 -14.30 -10.85
C GLU A 193 6.93 -13.31 -10.39
N ASP A 194 7.21 -12.50 -9.38
CA ASP A 194 6.29 -11.47 -8.90
C ASP A 194 6.04 -10.39 -9.96
N ARG A 195 7.09 -9.97 -10.67
CA ARG A 195 6.98 -9.05 -11.81
C ARG A 195 6.12 -9.63 -12.93
N ALA A 196 6.38 -10.88 -13.32
CA ALA A 196 5.60 -11.56 -14.35
C ALA A 196 4.15 -11.77 -13.92
N ARG A 197 3.90 -12.00 -12.62
CA ARG A 197 2.56 -12.08 -12.05
C ARG A 197 1.82 -10.77 -12.23
N SER A 198 2.39 -9.64 -11.79
CA SER A 198 1.78 -8.33 -11.94
C SER A 198 1.45 -8.03 -13.41
N ALA A 199 2.45 -8.16 -14.30
CA ALA A 199 2.26 -7.90 -15.73
C ALA A 199 1.26 -8.87 -16.39
N GLY A 200 1.18 -10.12 -15.92
CA GLY A 200 0.23 -11.12 -16.42
C GLY A 200 -1.22 -10.83 -16.03
N LEU A 201 -1.45 -10.37 -14.80
CA LEU A 201 -2.76 -9.91 -14.34
C LEU A 201 -3.22 -8.71 -15.19
N ASP A 202 -2.35 -7.72 -15.39
CA ASP A 202 -2.65 -6.54 -16.20
C ASP A 202 -2.94 -6.93 -17.66
N ALA A 203 -2.07 -7.75 -18.27
CA ALA A 203 -2.23 -8.18 -19.67
C ALA A 203 -3.51 -8.98 -19.90
N TYR A 204 -3.90 -9.85 -18.97
CA TYR A 204 -5.15 -10.60 -19.10
C TYR A 204 -6.38 -9.73 -18.84
N GLY A 205 -6.34 -8.87 -17.82
CA GLY A 205 -7.40 -7.89 -17.55
C GLY A 205 -7.66 -6.97 -18.75
N ASP A 206 -6.60 -6.41 -19.33
CA ASP A 206 -6.69 -5.59 -20.54
C ASP A 206 -7.24 -6.38 -21.74
N TYR A 207 -6.86 -7.65 -21.91
CA TYR A 207 -7.40 -8.51 -22.97
C TYR A 207 -8.91 -8.74 -22.80
N LEU A 208 -9.37 -9.06 -21.57
CA LEU A 208 -10.79 -9.24 -21.29
C LEU A 208 -11.59 -7.96 -21.58
N PHE A 209 -11.09 -6.82 -21.14
CA PHE A 209 -11.77 -5.54 -21.33
C PHE A 209 -11.73 -5.07 -22.79
N ARG A 210 -10.53 -4.96 -23.39
CA ARG A 210 -10.33 -4.32 -24.70
C ARG A 210 -10.62 -5.24 -25.88
N ASP A 211 -10.21 -6.51 -25.80
CA ASP A 211 -10.35 -7.46 -26.91
C ASP A 211 -11.67 -8.25 -26.83
N GLN A 212 -12.15 -8.59 -25.63
CA GLN A 212 -13.39 -9.36 -25.45
C GLN A 212 -14.61 -8.52 -25.08
N GLY A 213 -14.44 -7.24 -24.77
CA GLY A 213 -15.54 -6.34 -24.42
C GLY A 213 -16.22 -6.66 -23.09
N ILE A 214 -15.52 -7.32 -22.18
CA ILE A 214 -15.99 -7.57 -20.81
C ILE A 214 -15.96 -6.25 -20.03
N GLU A 215 -16.98 -5.99 -19.23
CA GLU A 215 -17.03 -4.80 -18.37
C GLU A 215 -15.82 -4.75 -17.41
N VAL A 216 -15.26 -3.56 -17.18
CA VAL A 216 -13.97 -3.39 -16.50
C VAL A 216 -13.97 -3.95 -15.08
N MET A 217 -15.01 -3.68 -14.28
CA MET A 217 -15.09 -4.21 -12.91
C MET A 217 -15.29 -5.72 -12.91
N LYS A 218 -16.05 -6.27 -13.86
CA LYS A 218 -16.17 -7.72 -14.05
C LYS A 218 -14.83 -8.36 -14.42
N ALA A 219 -14.05 -7.74 -15.30
CA ALA A 219 -12.72 -8.23 -15.68
C ALA A 219 -11.75 -8.18 -14.47
N VAL A 220 -11.71 -7.06 -13.74
CA VAL A 220 -10.89 -6.92 -12.52
C VAL A 220 -11.29 -7.96 -11.48
N ASN A 221 -12.58 -8.13 -11.21
CA ASN A 221 -13.06 -9.10 -10.24
C ASN A 221 -12.69 -10.53 -10.63
N HIS A 222 -12.78 -10.88 -11.91
CA HIS A 222 -12.39 -12.19 -12.41
C HIS A 222 -10.89 -12.44 -12.24
N VAL A 223 -10.05 -11.46 -12.59
CA VAL A 223 -8.59 -11.62 -12.57
C VAL A 223 -8.03 -11.58 -11.14
N VAL A 224 -8.56 -10.73 -10.27
CA VAL A 224 -8.02 -10.49 -8.92
C VAL A 224 -8.68 -11.37 -7.87
N PHE A 225 -10.00 -11.60 -7.97
CA PHE A 225 -10.79 -12.28 -6.94
C PHE A 225 -11.42 -13.60 -7.41
N GLY A 226 -11.31 -13.94 -8.70
CA GLY A 226 -11.88 -15.14 -9.28
C GLY A 226 -11.30 -16.41 -8.66
N ARG A 227 -12.16 -17.22 -8.03
CA ARG A 227 -11.72 -18.50 -7.43
C ARG A 227 -11.41 -19.51 -8.53
N GLY A 228 -10.13 -19.80 -8.74
CA GLY A 228 -9.67 -20.86 -9.64
C GLY A 228 -9.17 -20.38 -11.00
N VAL A 229 -9.20 -19.06 -11.26
CA VAL A 229 -8.59 -18.48 -12.46
C VAL A 229 -7.08 -18.51 -12.28
N SER A 230 -6.42 -19.47 -12.93
CA SER A 230 -4.97 -19.52 -12.97
C SER A 230 -4.49 -18.73 -14.18
N VAL A 231 -4.09 -17.48 -13.96
CA VAL A 231 -3.38 -16.67 -14.98
C VAL A 231 -1.97 -17.20 -15.29
N ARG A 232 -1.59 -18.37 -14.74
CA ARG A 232 -0.25 -18.93 -14.82
C ARG A 232 0.29 -19.07 -16.25
N PRO A 233 -0.49 -19.51 -17.26
CA PRO A 233 0.02 -19.59 -18.63
C PRO A 233 0.48 -18.23 -19.19
N VAL A 234 -0.21 -17.15 -18.83
CA VAL A 234 0.15 -15.78 -19.21
C VAL A 234 1.40 -15.35 -18.46
N ILE A 235 1.46 -15.60 -17.14
CA ILE A 235 2.61 -15.32 -16.29
C ILE A 235 3.88 -16.02 -16.80
N ASP A 236 3.82 -17.33 -17.06
CA ASP A 236 4.96 -18.11 -17.54
C ASP A 236 5.45 -17.60 -18.90
N THR A 237 4.51 -17.20 -19.77
CA THR A 237 4.85 -16.57 -21.05
C THR A 237 5.62 -15.28 -20.80
N ILE A 238 5.10 -14.36 -19.98
CA ILE A 238 5.73 -13.06 -19.70
C ILE A 238 7.09 -13.22 -19.02
N ALA A 239 7.21 -14.12 -18.04
CA ALA A 239 8.44 -14.38 -17.30
C ALA A 239 9.61 -14.71 -18.24
N SER A 240 9.35 -15.40 -19.35
CA SER A 240 10.39 -15.74 -20.34
C SER A 240 10.91 -14.54 -21.16
N TYR A 241 10.24 -13.39 -21.10
CA TYR A 241 10.60 -12.18 -21.85
C TYR A 241 11.01 -10.99 -20.96
N LEU A 242 10.78 -11.03 -19.65
CA LEU A 242 11.16 -9.92 -18.77
C LEU A 242 12.68 -9.76 -18.67
N PRO A 243 13.20 -8.52 -18.65
CA PRO A 243 14.62 -8.30 -18.53
C PRO A 243 15.05 -8.51 -17.08
N ALA A 244 16.31 -8.91 -16.88
CA ALA A 244 16.95 -8.78 -15.59
C ALA A 244 17.10 -7.29 -15.27
N LEU A 245 16.67 -6.87 -14.07
CA LEU A 245 16.84 -5.49 -13.61
C LEU A 245 18.21 -5.39 -12.96
N THR A 246 19.19 -4.89 -13.72
CA THR A 246 20.57 -4.68 -13.29
C THR A 246 20.85 -3.21 -13.05
N VAL A 247 21.94 -2.88 -12.35
CA VAL A 247 22.41 -1.49 -12.22
C VAL A 247 22.55 -0.86 -13.61
N GLU A 248 23.26 -1.53 -14.53
CA GLU A 248 23.49 -1.07 -15.91
C GLU A 248 22.19 -0.76 -16.66
N LEU A 249 21.19 -1.65 -16.63
CA LEU A 249 19.91 -1.39 -17.32
C LEU A 249 19.19 -0.17 -16.75
N LEU A 250 19.23 0.02 -15.42
CA LEU A 250 18.53 1.10 -14.74
C LEU A 250 19.24 2.45 -14.85
N THR A 251 20.57 2.45 -14.98
CA THR A 251 21.38 3.67 -15.11
C THR A 251 21.63 4.06 -16.57
N GLU A 252 22.02 3.10 -17.42
CA GLU A 252 22.47 3.31 -18.81
C GLU A 252 21.37 3.01 -19.84
N GLY A 253 20.30 2.32 -19.45
CA GLY A 253 19.20 1.96 -20.34
C GLY A 253 19.47 0.70 -21.16
N SER A 254 18.62 0.41 -22.15
CA SER A 254 18.71 -0.82 -22.95
C SER A 254 19.59 -0.70 -24.19
N HIS A 255 20.23 0.46 -24.43
CA HIS A 255 21.01 0.77 -25.64
C HIS A 255 20.29 0.44 -26.97
N GLY A 256 18.96 0.59 -27.00
CA GLY A 256 18.15 0.27 -28.17
C GLY A 256 17.79 -1.21 -28.32
N ALA A 257 18.18 -2.06 -27.36
CA ALA A 257 17.58 -3.38 -27.25
C ALA A 257 16.09 -3.23 -26.99
N VAL A 258 15.30 -3.88 -27.85
CA VAL A 258 13.85 -3.99 -27.76
C VAL A 258 13.49 -5.44 -27.57
N ILE A 259 12.27 -5.68 -27.08
CA ILE A 259 11.75 -7.04 -26.89
C ILE A 259 11.88 -7.87 -28.18
N ALA A 260 12.09 -9.18 -28.00
CA ALA A 260 12.15 -10.14 -29.08
C ALA A 260 10.89 -10.10 -29.96
N GLU A 261 11.10 -10.13 -31.28
CA GLU A 261 10.04 -10.23 -32.27
C GLU A 261 9.11 -11.42 -31.95
N GLY A 262 7.81 -11.16 -31.80
CA GLY A 262 6.81 -12.19 -31.50
C GLY A 262 6.28 -12.23 -30.06
N TYR A 263 6.91 -11.56 -29.08
CA TYR A 263 6.44 -11.51 -27.67
C TYR A 263 4.95 -11.16 -27.55
N ARG A 264 4.53 -10.04 -28.15
CA ARG A 264 3.14 -9.57 -28.08
C ARG A 264 2.16 -10.60 -28.64
N GLY A 265 2.58 -11.32 -29.68
CA GLY A 265 1.80 -12.41 -30.27
C GLY A 265 1.68 -13.60 -29.31
N ALA A 266 2.77 -13.98 -28.65
CA ALA A 266 2.79 -15.06 -27.65
C ALA A 266 1.88 -14.74 -26.45
N VAL A 267 1.99 -13.54 -25.87
CA VAL A 267 1.13 -13.12 -24.74
C VAL A 267 -0.33 -13.06 -25.16
N LYS A 268 -0.63 -12.46 -26.33
CA LYS A 268 -2.02 -12.43 -26.83
C LYS A 268 -2.58 -13.83 -27.06
N ALA A 269 -1.77 -14.77 -27.56
CA ALA A 269 -2.17 -16.17 -27.74
C ALA A 269 -2.42 -16.86 -26.39
N ALA A 270 -1.58 -16.61 -25.38
CA ALA A 270 -1.78 -17.12 -24.03
C ALA A 270 -3.07 -16.57 -23.39
N CYS A 271 -3.33 -15.27 -23.51
CA CYS A 271 -4.58 -14.65 -23.04
C CYS A 271 -5.80 -15.23 -23.75
N ALA A 272 -5.74 -15.41 -25.08
CA ALA A 272 -6.83 -16.00 -25.84
C ALA A 272 -7.13 -17.45 -25.44
N ALA A 273 -6.08 -18.26 -25.22
CA ALA A 273 -6.23 -19.63 -24.76
C ALA A 273 -6.83 -19.71 -23.35
N LEU A 274 -6.42 -18.82 -22.44
CA LEU A 274 -6.98 -18.73 -21.10
C LEU A 274 -8.44 -18.27 -21.11
N TYR A 275 -8.77 -17.26 -21.92
CA TYR A 275 -10.14 -16.78 -22.08
C TYR A 275 -11.09 -17.90 -22.53
N GLU A 276 -10.71 -18.73 -23.50
CA GLU A 276 -11.57 -19.84 -23.93
C GLU A 276 -11.80 -20.89 -22.82
N GLN A 277 -10.88 -21.02 -21.85
CA GLN A 277 -11.08 -21.84 -20.65
C GLN A 277 -12.08 -21.19 -19.69
N ASP A 278 -11.95 -19.88 -19.47
CA ASP A 278 -12.75 -19.12 -18.50
C ASP A 278 -14.12 -18.68 -19.02
N LYS A 279 -14.33 -18.72 -20.33
CA LYS A 279 -15.49 -18.13 -21.03
C LYS A 279 -16.82 -18.58 -20.45
N SER A 280 -16.93 -19.83 -20.02
CA SER A 280 -18.15 -20.37 -19.43
C SER A 280 -18.48 -19.77 -18.05
N GLU A 281 -17.46 -19.42 -17.27
CA GLU A 281 -17.59 -18.74 -15.99
C GLU A 281 -17.91 -17.26 -16.22
N LEU A 282 -17.17 -16.60 -17.11
CA LEU A 282 -17.40 -15.21 -17.51
C LEU A 282 -18.79 -14.98 -18.10
N ALA A 283 -19.39 -15.98 -18.75
CA ALA A 283 -20.73 -15.92 -19.32
C ALA A 283 -21.85 -16.07 -18.26
N ARG A 284 -21.55 -16.55 -17.05
CA ARG A 284 -22.54 -16.56 -15.97
C ARG A 284 -22.87 -15.12 -15.63
N LYS A 285 -24.17 -14.81 -15.64
CA LYS A 285 -24.67 -13.56 -15.08
C LYS A 285 -24.70 -13.74 -13.56
N ASP A 286 -24.14 -12.77 -12.86
CA ASP A 286 -24.40 -12.57 -11.44
C ASP A 286 -25.91 -12.30 -11.23
#